data_AF-A0A9P0Z334-F1
#
_entry.id   AF-A0A9P0Z334-F1
#
_cell.length_a   1.000
_cell.length_b   1.000
_cell.length_c   1.000
_cell.angle_alpha   90.00
_cell.angle_beta   90.00
_cell.angle_gamma   90.00
#
_symmetry.space_group_name_H-M   'P 1'
#
loop_
_entity.id
_entity.type
_entity.pdbx_description
1 polymer ?
#
loop_
_entity_poly.entity_id
_entity_poly.type
_entity_poly.pdbx_seq_one_letter_code
_entity_poly.pdbx_strand_id
1 'polypeptide(L)'
;MAVKGKYGRGPSRKTTSLATMALAVFVILSFVVLILLAFGIFSIPSSSRGSQKAHDLTSIAHNTLERKNPENDGKKGDKWVEVISWEPRAFVYHNFLSKDECEYLISLAKPHMQKSTVVDSETGKSKDSRVRTSSGTFLPRGRDRTVREIEKRIADFTFIPMEHGEGLQILHYEVGQKYEPHYDYFLDDFNTKNGGQRIATVLMYLSDVEEGGETVFPAAKGNFSAVPWWYELSECGKGGLSVKPMMGDALLFWSMKPDGALDPSSLHGGCPVIKGNKWSSTKWMRVHEYKA
;
A
#
# COMPACT_ATOMS: atom_id res chain seq x y z
N MET A 1 -44.22 82.68 -42.23
CA MET A 1 -43.08 81.74 -42.36
C MET A 1 -42.50 81.48 -40.98
N ALA A 2 -42.58 80.24 -40.51
CA ALA A 2 -42.24 79.84 -39.15
C ALA A 2 -40.72 79.59 -38.99
N VAL A 3 -40.11 80.16 -37.96
CA VAL A 3 -38.71 79.91 -37.59
C VAL A 3 -38.66 78.66 -36.71
N LYS A 4 -38.16 77.55 -37.26
CA LYS A 4 -37.92 76.29 -36.52
C LYS A 4 -36.66 76.41 -35.67
N GLY A 5 -36.81 76.31 -34.35
CA GLY A 5 -35.70 76.16 -33.41
C GLY A 5 -34.97 74.83 -33.60
N LYS A 6 -33.66 74.88 -33.80
CA LYS A 6 -32.77 73.72 -33.77
C LYS A 6 -32.36 73.43 -32.33
N TYR A 7 -32.84 72.34 -31.75
CA TYR A 7 -32.31 71.80 -30.50
C TYR A 7 -30.94 71.16 -30.78
N GLY A 8 -29.89 71.72 -30.19
CA GLY A 8 -28.57 71.10 -30.16
C GLY A 8 -28.57 69.89 -29.23
N ARG A 9 -28.31 68.69 -29.76
CA ARG A 9 -27.93 67.53 -28.96
C ARG A 9 -26.48 67.71 -28.51
N GLY A 10 -26.28 68.05 -27.23
CA GLY A 10 -24.96 67.95 -26.60
C GLY A 10 -24.46 66.50 -26.57
N PRO A 11 -23.14 66.25 -26.60
CA PRO A 11 -22.61 64.90 -26.58
C PRO A 11 -22.92 64.22 -25.25
N SER A 12 -23.55 63.04 -25.31
CA SER A 12 -23.74 62.15 -24.17
C SER A 12 -22.37 61.72 -23.63
N ARG A 13 -22.00 62.28 -22.47
CA ARG A 13 -20.81 61.88 -21.73
C ARG A 13 -21.09 60.48 -21.15
N LYS A 14 -20.62 59.43 -21.81
CA LYS A 14 -20.69 58.06 -21.29
C LYS A 14 -19.85 58.00 -20.01
N THR A 15 -20.49 58.13 -18.85
CA THR A 15 -19.86 57.88 -17.56
C THR A 15 -19.65 56.37 -17.45
N THR A 16 -18.41 55.92 -17.65
CA THR A 16 -18.00 54.55 -17.42
C THR A 16 -18.30 54.20 -15.96
N SER A 17 -19.06 53.13 -15.73
CA SER A 17 -19.41 52.70 -14.38
C SER A 17 -18.14 52.33 -13.63
N LEU A 18 -18.12 52.60 -12.32
CA LEU A 18 -17.02 52.24 -11.42
C LEU A 18 -16.68 50.73 -11.54
N ALA A 19 -17.69 49.89 -11.80
CA ALA A 19 -17.53 48.46 -12.00
C ALA A 19 -16.77 48.13 -13.30
N THR A 20 -16.99 48.89 -14.38
CA THR A 20 -16.27 48.69 -15.65
C THR A 20 -14.82 49.14 -15.55
N MET A 21 -14.55 50.21 -14.80
CA MET A 21 -13.19 50.65 -14.49
C MET A 21 -12.46 49.63 -13.60
N ALA A 22 -13.13 49.09 -12.57
CA ALA A 22 -12.56 48.05 -11.71
C ALA A 22 -12.23 46.79 -12.50
N LEU A 23 -13.14 46.32 -13.36
CA LEU A 23 -12.90 45.15 -14.21
C LEU A 23 -11.71 45.35 -15.14
N ALA A 24 -11.59 46.53 -15.76
CA ALA A 24 -10.45 46.85 -16.63
C ALA A 24 -9.13 46.85 -15.86
N VAL A 25 -9.11 47.37 -14.63
CA VAL A 25 -7.93 47.33 -13.76
C VAL A 25 -7.55 45.89 -13.40
N PHE A 26 -8.52 45.03 -13.06
CA PHE A 26 -8.25 43.61 -12.77
C PHE A 26 -7.68 42.86 -13.98
N VAL A 27 -8.19 43.11 -15.18
CA VAL A 27 -7.68 42.49 -16.42
C VAL A 27 -6.26 42.98 -16.73
N ILE A 28 -5.96 44.25 -16.51
CA ILE A 28 -4.60 44.78 -16.71
C ILE A 28 -3.64 44.17 -15.67
N LEU A 29 -4.04 44.10 -14.39
CA LEU A 29 -3.23 43.50 -13.35
C LEU A 29 -2.95 42.02 -13.61
N SER A 30 -3.94 41.24 -14.08
CA SER A 30 -3.73 39.83 -14.39
C SER A 30 -2.75 39.64 -15.55
N PHE A 31 -2.82 40.51 -16.57
CA PHE A 31 -1.86 40.48 -17.68
C PHE A 31 -0.43 40.84 -17.25
N VAL A 32 -0.28 41.83 -16.36
CA VAL A 32 1.02 42.20 -15.79
C VAL A 32 1.60 41.05 -14.97
N VAL A 33 0.80 40.37 -14.15
CA VAL A 33 1.24 39.20 -13.39
C VAL A 33 1.70 38.06 -14.33
N LEU A 34 0.95 37.78 -15.40
CA LEU A 34 1.34 36.75 -16.38
C LEU A 34 2.65 37.08 -17.10
N ILE A 35 2.87 38.35 -17.44
CA ILE A 35 4.13 38.81 -18.04
C ILE A 35 5.29 38.63 -17.05
N LEU A 36 5.10 39.03 -15.80
CA LEU A 36 6.16 38.90 -14.78
C LEU A 36 6.48 37.43 -14.44
N LEU A 37 5.50 36.52 -14.52
CA LEU A 37 5.71 35.07 -14.45
C LEU A 37 6.48 34.54 -15.67
N ALA A 38 6.14 34.99 -16.89
CA ALA A 38 6.79 34.56 -18.13
C ALA A 38 8.26 35.02 -18.21
N PHE A 39 8.58 36.18 -17.64
CA PHE A 39 9.96 36.69 -17.54
C PHE A 39 10.70 36.24 -16.27
N GLY A 40 10.08 35.41 -15.43
CA GLY A 40 10.70 34.86 -14.21
C GLY A 40 11.02 35.89 -13.13
N ILE A 41 10.38 37.07 -13.18
CA ILE A 41 10.57 38.16 -12.20
C ILE A 41 9.78 37.86 -10.92
N PHE A 42 8.64 37.17 -11.05
CA PHE A 42 7.92 36.56 -9.95
C PHE A 42 7.90 35.04 -10.11
N SER A 43 8.12 34.34 -9.01
CA SER A 43 7.89 32.90 -8.90
C SER A 43 6.59 32.70 -8.12
N ILE A 44 5.68 31.88 -8.63
CA ILE A 44 4.66 31.27 -7.75
C ILE A 44 5.45 30.54 -6.67
N PRO A 45 5.06 30.59 -5.38
CA PRO A 45 5.67 29.73 -4.38
C PRO A 45 5.36 28.29 -4.78
N SER A 46 6.23 27.69 -5.60
CA SER A 46 6.27 26.26 -5.71
C SER A 46 6.77 25.82 -4.36
N SER A 47 5.89 25.18 -3.59
CA SER A 47 6.34 24.11 -2.71
C SER A 47 6.91 22.98 -3.57
N SER A 48 7.92 23.28 -4.39
CA SER A 48 8.89 22.32 -4.86
C SER A 48 9.75 22.01 -3.65
N ARG A 49 9.19 21.24 -2.72
CA ARG A 49 9.97 20.10 -2.22
C ARG A 49 10.33 19.36 -3.49
N GLY A 50 11.56 19.59 -3.96
CA GLY A 50 12.12 18.81 -5.04
C GLY A 50 11.81 17.36 -4.72
N SER A 51 11.29 16.64 -5.71
CA SER A 51 11.03 15.21 -5.66
C SER A 51 12.11 14.55 -4.79
N GLN A 52 11.76 14.27 -3.54
CA GLN A 52 12.50 13.28 -2.78
C GLN A 52 12.43 12.06 -3.70
N LYS A 53 13.59 11.64 -4.21
CA LYS A 53 13.67 10.52 -5.14
C LYS A 53 12.74 9.44 -4.59
N ALA A 54 11.80 8.92 -5.38
CA ALA A 54 10.84 7.92 -4.93
C ALA A 54 11.52 6.68 -4.27
N HIS A 55 12.84 6.54 -4.40
CA HIS A 55 13.66 5.49 -3.81
C HIS A 55 14.49 5.93 -2.59
N ASP A 56 14.25 7.11 -2.02
CA ASP A 56 14.96 7.61 -0.83
C ASP A 56 14.30 7.11 0.46
N LEU A 57 14.80 5.98 0.95
CA LEU A 57 14.31 5.29 2.16
C LEU A 57 14.80 5.94 3.47
N THR A 58 15.61 6.99 3.42
CA THR A 58 16.17 7.62 4.64
C THR A 58 15.12 8.33 5.49
N SER A 59 13.98 8.72 4.89
CA SER A 59 12.85 9.35 5.60
C SER A 59 12.04 8.41 6.49
N ILE A 60 12.21 7.09 6.31
CA ILE A 60 11.50 6.04 7.07
C ILE A 60 11.92 6.01 8.55
N ALA A 61 13.15 6.45 8.86
CA ALA A 61 13.79 6.28 10.16
C ALA A 61 13.13 6.99 11.34
N HIS A 62 12.20 7.93 11.11
CA HIS A 62 11.75 8.84 12.17
C HIS A 62 10.79 8.23 13.20
N ASN A 63 10.14 7.08 12.94
CA ASN A 63 9.12 6.51 13.85
C ASN A 63 9.59 5.29 14.67
N THR A 64 10.72 4.67 14.33
CA THR A 64 11.16 3.43 14.99
C THR A 64 11.69 3.67 16.42
N LEU A 65 12.22 4.86 16.71
CA LEU A 65 12.86 5.18 18.00
C LEU A 65 11.87 5.35 19.16
N GLU A 66 10.64 5.80 18.91
CA GLU A 66 9.62 5.94 19.97
C GLU A 66 9.11 4.58 20.49
N ARG A 67 9.31 3.51 19.73
CA ARG A 67 8.74 2.18 20.00
C ARG A 67 9.50 1.36 21.05
N LYS A 68 10.75 1.71 21.36
CA LYS A 68 11.59 0.96 22.33
C LYS A 68 11.32 1.31 23.80
N ASN A 69 10.28 2.08 24.11
CA ASN A 69 9.99 2.42 25.51
C ASN A 69 9.11 1.34 26.17
N PRO A 70 9.65 0.49 27.07
CA PRO A 70 8.95 -0.65 27.66
C PRO A 70 7.81 -0.26 28.62
N GLU A 71 7.64 1.03 28.93
CA GLU A 71 6.54 1.51 29.80
C GLU A 71 5.16 1.54 29.12
N ASN A 72 5.07 1.21 27.82
CA ASN A 72 3.83 1.30 27.04
C ASN A 72 3.14 -0.04 26.76
N ASP A 73 3.52 -1.11 27.46
CA ASP A 73 3.14 -2.53 27.24
C ASP A 73 1.63 -2.86 27.47
N GLY A 74 0.77 -1.86 27.43
CA GLY A 74 -0.69 -2.00 27.56
C GLY A 74 -1.52 -0.95 26.83
N LYS A 75 -0.91 0.00 26.12
CA LYS A 75 -1.64 0.98 25.30
C LYS A 75 -1.41 0.70 23.83
N LYS A 76 -2.51 0.46 23.13
CA LYS A 76 -2.58 0.36 21.66
C LYS A 76 -1.82 1.55 21.09
N GLY A 77 -0.61 1.32 20.57
CA GLY A 77 0.13 2.36 19.87
C GLY A 77 -0.73 2.90 18.74
N ASP A 78 -0.62 4.19 18.46
CA ASP A 78 -1.39 4.79 17.38
C ASP A 78 -1.10 4.05 16.07
N LYS A 79 -2.15 3.86 15.26
CA LYS A 79 -2.01 3.21 13.97
C LYS A 79 -1.44 4.19 12.96
N TRP A 80 -0.40 3.81 12.23
CA TRP A 80 0.23 4.67 11.23
C TRP A 80 0.78 3.86 10.06
N VAL A 81 0.98 4.51 8.91
CA VAL A 81 1.41 3.85 7.67
C VAL A 81 2.84 4.28 7.32
N GLU A 82 3.68 3.30 7.05
CA GLU A 82 5.04 3.45 6.55
C GLU A 82 5.09 3.12 5.06
N VAL A 83 5.73 3.99 4.26
CA VAL A 83 5.98 3.73 2.85
C VAL A 83 7.28 2.94 2.72
N ILE A 84 7.20 1.70 2.25
CA ILE A 84 8.38 0.82 2.10
C ILE A 84 8.99 0.96 0.71
N SER A 85 8.15 1.03 -0.33
CA SER A 85 8.61 1.19 -1.72
C SER A 85 7.48 1.66 -2.63
N TRP A 86 7.89 2.22 -3.77
CA TRP A 86 7.01 2.51 -4.90
C TRP A 86 7.15 1.51 -6.04
N GLU A 87 8.20 0.69 -6.05
CA GLU A 87 8.46 -0.38 -7.03
C GLU A 87 9.03 -1.63 -6.30
N PRO A 88 8.18 -2.59 -5.89
CA PRO A 88 6.73 -2.56 -6.01
C PRO A 88 6.12 -1.54 -5.04
N ARG A 89 4.89 -1.10 -5.29
CA ARG A 89 4.14 -0.31 -4.31
C ARG A 89 3.93 -1.17 -3.06
N ALA A 90 4.56 -0.80 -1.96
CA ALA A 90 4.55 -1.55 -0.71
C ALA A 90 4.48 -0.61 0.50
N PHE A 91 3.59 -0.91 1.43
CA PHE A 91 3.29 -0.11 2.62
C PHE A 91 3.09 -1.01 3.83
N VAL A 92 3.64 -0.64 4.98
CA VAL A 92 3.32 -1.30 6.25
C VAL A 92 2.33 -0.45 7.01
N TYR A 93 1.23 -1.05 7.45
CA TYR A 93 0.32 -0.45 8.41
C TYR A 93 0.66 -1.02 9.79
N HIS A 94 1.27 -0.18 10.64
CA HIS A 94 1.64 -0.56 11.98
C HIS A 94 0.44 -0.61 12.92
N ASN A 95 0.47 -1.56 13.86
CA ASN A 95 -0.62 -1.81 14.82
C ASN A 95 -1.97 -2.07 14.12
N PHE A 96 -1.93 -2.71 12.94
CA PHE A 96 -3.12 -3.00 12.13
C PHE A 96 -4.09 -3.92 12.86
N LEU A 97 -3.57 -5.06 13.36
CA LEU A 97 -4.26 -5.98 14.26
C LEU A 97 -3.86 -5.72 15.71
N SER A 98 -4.80 -5.93 16.62
CA SER A 98 -4.50 -6.08 18.04
C SER A 98 -3.88 -7.45 18.33
N LYS A 99 -3.19 -7.57 19.47
CA LYS A 99 -2.65 -8.84 19.96
C LYS A 99 -3.74 -9.92 20.06
N ASP A 100 -4.90 -9.56 20.61
CA ASP A 100 -6.06 -10.47 20.75
C ASP A 100 -6.58 -10.95 19.39
N GLU A 101 -6.65 -10.08 18.38
CA GLU A 101 -7.03 -10.48 17.01
C GLU A 101 -6.01 -11.46 16.40
N CYS A 102 -4.71 -11.23 16.60
CA CYS A 102 -3.67 -12.14 16.13
C CYS A 102 -3.78 -13.53 16.81
N GLU A 103 -3.88 -13.56 18.14
CA GLU A 103 -4.01 -14.81 18.90
C GLU A 103 -5.30 -15.55 18.56
N TYR A 104 -6.40 -14.83 18.35
CA TYR A 104 -7.67 -15.38 17.90
C TYR A 104 -7.53 -16.09 16.55
N LEU A 105 -6.96 -15.42 15.54
CA LEU A 105 -6.75 -16.02 14.20
C LEU A 105 -5.85 -17.27 14.28
N ILE A 106 -4.80 -17.23 15.09
CA ILE A 106 -3.93 -18.39 15.33
C ILE A 106 -4.72 -19.54 15.97
N SER A 107 -5.55 -19.25 16.97
CA SER A 107 -6.35 -20.27 17.66
C SER A 107 -7.35 -20.98 16.74
N LEU A 108 -7.97 -20.24 15.81
CA LEU A 108 -8.87 -20.79 14.79
C LEU A 108 -8.12 -21.69 13.81
N ALA A 109 -6.88 -21.35 13.49
CA ALA A 109 -6.10 -22.04 12.48
C ALA A 109 -5.43 -23.32 12.98
N LYS A 110 -4.88 -23.30 14.21
CA LYS A 110 -4.11 -24.40 14.82
C LYS A 110 -4.69 -25.81 14.60
N PRO A 111 -5.99 -26.09 14.84
CA PRO A 111 -6.54 -27.45 14.68
C PRO A 111 -6.68 -27.90 13.22
N HIS A 112 -6.50 -27.01 12.26
CA HIS A 112 -6.76 -27.25 10.83
C HIS A 112 -5.51 -27.08 9.95
N MET A 113 -4.32 -26.95 10.55
CA MET A 113 -3.09 -26.75 9.81
C MET A 113 -2.68 -28.00 9.04
N GLN A 114 -2.42 -27.84 7.75
CA GLN A 114 -1.90 -28.90 6.87
C GLN A 114 -0.67 -28.41 6.14
N LYS A 115 0.20 -29.32 5.68
CA LYS A 115 1.37 -28.95 4.89
C LYS A 115 0.92 -28.13 3.67
N SER A 116 1.54 -26.97 3.46
CA SER A 116 1.20 -26.08 2.36
C SER A 116 1.57 -26.71 1.03
N THR A 117 0.72 -26.49 0.04
CA THR A 117 0.97 -26.86 -1.35
C THR A 117 1.09 -25.61 -2.22
N VAL A 118 1.67 -25.75 -3.40
CA VAL A 118 1.71 -24.68 -4.42
C VAL A 118 0.86 -25.08 -5.62
N VAL A 119 0.30 -24.08 -6.31
CA VAL A 119 -0.35 -24.30 -7.60
C VAL A 119 0.73 -24.42 -8.68
N ASP A 120 0.72 -25.54 -9.39
CA ASP A 120 1.58 -25.78 -10.52
C ASP A 120 1.13 -24.92 -11.71
N SER A 121 2.04 -24.13 -12.28
CA SER A 121 1.73 -23.14 -13.32
C SER A 121 1.38 -23.76 -14.68
N GLU A 122 1.81 -25.00 -14.95
CA GLU A 122 1.52 -25.68 -16.21
C GLU A 122 0.20 -26.44 -16.15
N THR A 123 -0.10 -27.03 -14.99
CA THR A 123 -1.24 -27.94 -14.83
C THR A 123 -2.39 -27.37 -14.02
N GLY A 124 -2.17 -26.26 -13.31
CA GLY A 124 -3.13 -25.64 -12.39
C GLY A 124 -3.42 -26.47 -11.13
N LYS A 125 -2.68 -27.57 -10.90
CA LYS A 125 -2.93 -28.50 -9.79
C LYS A 125 -2.07 -28.20 -8.57
N SER A 126 -2.57 -28.57 -7.40
CA SER A 126 -1.82 -28.52 -6.14
C SER A 126 -0.68 -29.56 -6.11
N LYS A 127 0.54 -29.11 -5.80
CA LYS A 127 1.76 -29.95 -5.73
C LYS A 127 2.48 -29.78 -4.39
N ASP A 128 3.01 -30.88 -3.85
CA ASP A 128 3.89 -30.85 -2.67
C ASP A 128 5.13 -30.02 -2.99
N SER A 129 5.44 -29.08 -2.11
CA SER A 129 6.31 -27.97 -2.44
C SER A 129 7.59 -27.99 -1.63
N ARG A 130 8.72 -28.22 -2.31
CA ARG A 130 10.04 -27.82 -1.77
C ARG A 130 10.24 -26.30 -1.77
N VAL A 131 9.32 -25.59 -2.43
CA VAL A 131 9.33 -24.14 -2.68
C VAL A 131 8.59 -23.39 -1.56
N ARG A 132 7.53 -24.00 -1.00
CA ARG A 132 6.77 -23.50 0.17
C ARG A 132 6.68 -24.60 1.21
N THR A 133 7.40 -24.45 2.31
CA THR A 133 7.54 -25.52 3.31
C THR A 133 6.73 -25.27 4.59
N SER A 134 5.86 -24.25 4.58
CA SER A 134 4.95 -23.94 5.70
C SER A 134 3.84 -24.98 5.88
N SER A 135 3.12 -24.85 7.00
CA SER A 135 1.75 -25.34 7.12
C SER A 135 0.76 -24.18 6.94
N GLY A 136 -0.47 -24.49 6.51
CA GLY A 136 -1.50 -23.49 6.28
C GLY A 136 -2.93 -24.02 6.34
N THR A 137 -3.87 -23.08 6.44
CA THR A 137 -5.31 -23.33 6.36
C THR A 137 -6.04 -22.07 5.88
N PHE A 138 -7.31 -22.19 5.51
CA PHE A 138 -8.14 -21.07 5.09
C PHE A 138 -9.29 -20.84 6.06
N LEU A 139 -9.51 -19.59 6.45
CA LEU A 139 -10.72 -19.14 7.12
C LEU A 139 -11.67 -18.56 6.06
N PRO A 140 -12.94 -19.02 6.00
CA PRO A 140 -13.91 -18.49 5.06
C PRO A 140 -14.13 -16.98 5.24
N ARG A 141 -14.42 -16.29 4.14
CA ARG A 141 -14.78 -14.88 4.17
C ARG A 141 -15.98 -14.67 5.09
N GLY A 142 -15.91 -13.65 5.94
CA GLY A 142 -16.98 -13.27 6.85
C GLY A 142 -17.39 -14.32 7.89
N ARG A 143 -16.52 -15.30 8.17
CA ARG A 143 -16.74 -16.43 9.11
C ARG A 143 -17.46 -16.03 10.39
N ASP A 144 -16.94 -15.01 11.07
CA ASP A 144 -17.45 -14.51 12.33
C ASP A 144 -17.27 -12.98 12.41
N ARG A 145 -17.69 -12.39 13.53
CA ARG A 145 -17.64 -10.94 13.72
C ARG A 145 -16.21 -10.41 13.65
N THR A 146 -15.25 -11.06 14.32
CA THR A 146 -13.85 -10.62 14.36
C THR A 146 -13.24 -10.66 12.96
N VAL A 147 -13.43 -11.76 12.22
CA VAL A 147 -12.96 -11.88 10.84
C VAL A 147 -13.57 -10.79 9.95
N ARG A 148 -14.88 -10.51 10.06
CA ARG A 148 -15.53 -9.42 9.29
C ARG A 148 -14.96 -8.04 9.62
N GLU A 149 -14.68 -7.76 10.89
CA GLU A 149 -14.10 -6.48 11.30
C GLU A 149 -12.68 -6.30 10.77
N ILE A 150 -11.89 -7.38 10.71
CA ILE A 150 -10.56 -7.40 10.07
C ILE A 150 -10.70 -7.18 8.56
N GLU A 151 -11.59 -7.91 7.88
CA GLU A 151 -11.81 -7.77 6.44
C GLU A 151 -12.30 -6.37 6.05
N LYS A 152 -13.16 -5.76 6.87
CA LYS A 152 -13.57 -4.36 6.69
C LYS A 152 -12.38 -3.42 6.81
N ARG A 153 -11.51 -3.62 7.80
CA ARG A 153 -10.30 -2.81 7.99
C ARG A 153 -9.33 -2.95 6.81
N ILE A 154 -9.24 -4.14 6.22
CA ILE A 154 -8.47 -4.37 4.99
C ILE A 154 -9.07 -3.57 3.83
N ALA A 155 -10.39 -3.59 3.65
CA ALA A 155 -11.07 -2.80 2.63
C ALA A 155 -10.85 -1.28 2.83
N ASP A 156 -10.97 -0.79 4.07
CA ASP A 156 -10.72 0.61 4.41
C ASP A 156 -9.26 1.03 4.12
N PHE A 157 -8.27 0.15 4.37
CA PHE A 157 -6.86 0.42 4.11
C PHE A 157 -6.51 0.40 2.61
N THR A 158 -7.08 -0.56 1.89
CA THR A 158 -6.72 -0.84 0.49
C THR A 158 -7.57 -0.06 -0.51
N PHE A 159 -8.69 0.50 -0.06
CA PHE A 159 -9.76 1.07 -0.89
C PHE A 159 -10.36 0.06 -1.89
N ILE A 160 -10.25 -1.24 -1.60
CA ILE A 160 -10.84 -2.31 -2.41
C ILE A 160 -12.04 -2.89 -1.65
N PRO A 161 -13.21 -3.06 -2.28
CA PRO A 161 -14.39 -3.61 -1.60
C PRO A 161 -14.13 -4.99 -0.97
N MET A 162 -14.74 -5.27 0.17
CA MET A 162 -14.55 -6.53 0.91
C MET A 162 -14.88 -7.76 0.05
N GLU A 163 -15.85 -7.63 -0.85
CA GLU A 163 -16.36 -8.68 -1.73
C GLU A 163 -15.35 -9.13 -2.78
N HIS A 164 -14.32 -8.32 -3.03
CA HIS A 164 -13.21 -8.68 -3.91
C HIS A 164 -12.17 -9.55 -3.21
N GLY A 165 -12.23 -9.65 -1.89
CA GLY A 165 -11.31 -10.44 -1.09
C GLY A 165 -11.62 -11.93 -1.10
N GLU A 166 -10.59 -12.75 -1.27
CA GLU A 166 -10.62 -14.19 -0.99
C GLU A 166 -10.74 -14.46 0.52
N GLY A 167 -10.87 -15.72 0.95
CA GLY A 167 -10.76 -16.06 2.38
C GLY A 167 -9.39 -15.71 2.98
N LEU A 168 -9.29 -15.63 4.30
CA LEU A 168 -8.01 -15.41 4.98
C LEU A 168 -7.20 -16.70 4.95
N GLN A 169 -6.03 -16.68 4.32
CA GLN A 169 -5.08 -17.79 4.42
C GLN A 169 -4.23 -17.61 5.68
N ILE A 170 -4.22 -18.56 6.60
CA ILE A 170 -3.35 -18.56 7.78
C ILE A 170 -2.18 -19.50 7.53
N LEU A 171 -0.98 -19.08 7.91
CA LEU A 171 0.27 -19.79 7.64
C LEU A 171 1.15 -19.84 8.88
N HIS A 172 1.82 -20.97 9.05
CA HIS A 172 2.81 -21.17 10.10
C HIS A 172 4.11 -21.72 9.50
N TYR A 173 5.21 -21.05 9.84
CA TYR A 173 6.57 -21.45 9.48
C TYR A 173 7.36 -21.75 10.77
N GLU A 174 7.85 -22.98 10.85
CA GLU A 174 8.83 -23.42 11.83
C GLU A 174 10.25 -23.03 11.41
N VAL A 175 11.22 -23.23 12.29
CA VAL A 175 12.65 -23.01 12.00
C VAL A 175 13.06 -23.77 10.73
N GLY A 176 13.74 -23.07 9.82
CA GLY A 176 14.18 -23.55 8.52
C GLY A 176 13.12 -23.52 7.42
N GLN A 177 11.82 -23.38 7.76
CA GLN A 177 10.76 -23.29 6.76
C GLN A 177 10.75 -21.91 6.08
N LYS A 178 10.38 -21.89 4.81
CA LYS A 178 10.47 -20.73 3.92
C LYS A 178 9.39 -20.76 2.84
N TYR A 179 9.33 -19.67 2.08
CA TYR A 179 8.64 -19.60 0.80
C TYR A 179 9.55 -18.92 -0.23
N GLU A 180 9.95 -19.65 -1.26
CA GLU A 180 10.74 -19.06 -2.35
C GLU A 180 10.01 -17.89 -3.03
N PRO A 181 10.76 -16.97 -3.65
CA PRO A 181 10.19 -15.86 -4.39
C PRO A 181 9.16 -16.30 -5.44
N HIS A 182 7.99 -15.68 -5.41
CA HIS A 182 6.87 -15.95 -6.31
C HIS A 182 6.03 -14.69 -6.54
N TYR A 183 5.08 -14.79 -7.44
CA TYR A 183 4.07 -13.77 -7.68
C TYR A 183 2.73 -14.23 -7.12
N ASP A 184 1.97 -13.28 -6.59
CA ASP A 184 0.59 -13.54 -6.17
C ASP A 184 -0.40 -13.48 -7.33
N TYR A 185 -0.05 -12.80 -8.43
CA TYR A 185 -0.84 -12.81 -9.64
C TYR A 185 -0.76 -14.16 -10.36
N PHE A 186 -1.78 -14.48 -11.14
CA PHE A 186 -1.86 -15.67 -11.97
C PHE A 186 -1.30 -15.41 -13.37
N LEU A 187 -0.65 -16.43 -13.93
CA LEU A 187 -0.24 -16.47 -15.34
C LEU A 187 -1.20 -17.30 -16.21
N ASP A 188 -2.13 -18.02 -15.57
CA ASP A 188 -3.11 -18.87 -16.24
C ASP A 188 -4.52 -18.27 -16.21
N ASP A 189 -5.32 -18.62 -17.22
CA ASP A 189 -6.70 -18.16 -17.35
C ASP A 189 -7.68 -18.89 -16.42
N PHE A 190 -7.29 -20.03 -15.84
CA PHE A 190 -8.19 -20.82 -15.00
C PHE A 190 -8.43 -20.12 -13.66
N ASN A 191 -7.36 -19.66 -13.02
CA ASN A 191 -7.40 -19.02 -11.71
C ASN A 191 -7.99 -17.60 -11.75
N THR A 192 -8.04 -16.96 -12.93
CA THR A 192 -8.65 -15.63 -13.10
C THR A 192 -10.17 -15.68 -13.32
N LYS A 193 -10.78 -16.86 -13.51
CA LYS A 193 -12.23 -16.97 -13.75
C LYS A 193 -13.10 -16.44 -12.61
N ASN A 194 -12.64 -16.56 -11.37
CA ASN A 194 -13.37 -16.06 -10.20
C ASN A 194 -12.75 -14.75 -9.69
N GLY A 195 -13.44 -13.63 -9.92
CA GLY A 195 -12.97 -12.29 -9.51
C GLY A 195 -11.88 -11.68 -10.38
N GLY A 196 -11.35 -12.37 -11.41
CA GLY A 196 -10.26 -11.85 -12.24
C GLY A 196 -8.89 -11.97 -11.56
N GLN A 197 -7.94 -11.13 -11.94
CA GLN A 197 -6.57 -11.12 -11.40
C GLN A 197 -6.51 -10.67 -9.94
N ARG A 198 -5.50 -11.13 -9.18
CA ARG A 198 -5.14 -10.58 -7.87
C ARG A 198 -4.37 -9.27 -8.05
N ILE A 199 -4.91 -8.18 -7.50
CA ILE A 199 -4.37 -6.83 -7.71
C ILE A 199 -3.41 -6.42 -6.61
N ALA A 200 -3.68 -6.88 -5.40
CA ALA A 200 -2.93 -6.55 -4.21
C ALA A 200 -3.12 -7.64 -3.15
N THR A 201 -2.15 -7.64 -2.23
CA THR A 201 -2.06 -8.58 -1.12
C THR A 201 -1.88 -7.80 0.17
N VAL A 202 -2.63 -8.18 1.20
CA VAL A 202 -2.35 -7.78 2.57
C VAL A 202 -1.83 -8.99 3.33
N LEU A 203 -0.57 -8.93 3.75
CA LEU A 203 0.10 -9.92 4.59
C LEU A 203 0.19 -9.38 6.02
N MET A 204 -0.63 -9.93 6.92
CA MET A 204 -0.65 -9.59 8.33
C MET A 204 0.28 -10.52 9.11
N TYR A 205 1.14 -9.96 9.95
CA TYR A 205 2.02 -10.72 10.83
C TYR A 205 1.31 -11.00 12.15
N LEU A 206 1.12 -12.28 12.47
CA LEU A 206 0.40 -12.72 13.65
C LEU A 206 1.32 -13.06 14.82
N SER A 207 2.64 -13.06 14.60
CA SER A 207 3.66 -13.24 15.63
C SER A 207 4.90 -12.40 15.31
N ASP A 208 5.64 -12.05 16.36
CA ASP A 208 7.01 -11.58 16.22
C ASP A 208 7.91 -12.78 15.86
N VAL A 209 8.94 -12.54 15.05
CA VAL A 209 9.97 -13.54 14.76
C VAL A 209 11.30 -13.02 15.27
N GLU A 210 12.00 -13.84 16.04
CA GLU A 210 13.25 -13.44 16.69
C GLU A 210 14.37 -13.24 15.66
N GLU A 211 14.50 -14.15 14.70
CA GLU A 211 15.51 -14.07 13.64
C GLU A 211 15.01 -14.73 12.34
N GLY A 212 15.26 -14.07 11.21
CA GLY A 212 14.78 -14.51 9.89
C GLY A 212 13.29 -14.26 9.67
N GLY A 213 12.68 -15.02 8.78
CA GLY A 213 11.24 -14.95 8.51
C GLY A 213 10.77 -13.68 7.79
N GLU A 214 11.69 -12.86 7.26
CA GLU A 214 11.36 -11.63 6.56
C GLU A 214 10.50 -11.88 5.31
N THR A 215 9.68 -10.90 4.95
CA THR A 215 9.10 -10.85 3.60
C THR A 215 10.06 -10.06 2.72
N VAL A 216 10.68 -10.72 1.73
CA VAL A 216 11.71 -10.14 0.86
C VAL A 216 11.17 -9.91 -0.55
N PHE A 217 11.47 -8.75 -1.13
CA PHE A 217 11.19 -8.37 -2.52
C PHE A 217 12.52 -8.26 -3.29
N PRO A 218 13.04 -9.36 -3.85
CA PRO A 218 14.34 -9.37 -4.54
C PRO A 218 14.36 -8.54 -5.83
N ALA A 219 13.20 -8.30 -6.45
CA ALA A 219 13.08 -7.54 -7.70
C ALA A 219 12.71 -6.06 -7.50
N ALA A 220 12.59 -5.61 -6.24
CA ALA A 220 12.30 -4.21 -5.93
C ALA A 220 13.35 -3.27 -6.55
N LYS A 221 13.02 -1.97 -6.66
CA LYS A 221 13.94 -0.93 -7.12
C LYS A 221 14.23 0.05 -5.99
N GLY A 222 15.50 0.16 -5.61
CA GLY A 222 15.94 1.11 -4.59
C GLY A 222 17.26 0.69 -3.93
N ASN A 223 17.73 1.51 -3.00
CA ASN A 223 18.90 1.18 -2.18
C ASN A 223 18.44 0.52 -0.86
N PHE A 224 18.35 -0.81 -0.84
CA PHE A 224 17.79 -1.56 0.30
C PHE A 224 18.67 -1.49 1.55
N SER A 225 19.97 -1.27 1.37
CA SER A 225 20.90 -1.08 2.50
C SER A 225 20.66 0.21 3.27
N ALA A 226 19.79 1.10 2.78
CA ALA A 226 19.43 2.33 3.46
C ALA A 226 18.29 2.16 4.50
N VAL A 227 17.65 0.98 4.59
CA VAL A 227 16.63 0.76 5.63
C VAL A 227 17.29 0.70 7.02
N PRO A 228 16.71 1.35 8.06
CA PRO A 228 17.32 1.43 9.39
C PRO A 228 17.66 0.08 10.03
N TRP A 229 16.89 -0.96 9.71
CA TRP A 229 17.04 -2.31 10.26
C TRP A 229 17.89 -3.24 9.38
N TRP A 230 18.61 -2.72 8.38
CA TRP A 230 19.38 -3.54 7.43
C TRP A 230 20.33 -4.53 8.12
N TYR A 231 21.02 -4.08 9.17
CA TYR A 231 21.97 -4.91 9.91
C TYR A 231 21.31 -6.01 10.76
N GLU A 232 20.00 -5.91 11.00
CA GLU A 232 19.22 -6.91 11.72
C GLU A 232 18.56 -7.95 10.80
N LEU A 233 18.72 -7.81 9.48
CA LEU A 233 18.19 -8.75 8.50
C LEU A 233 19.06 -10.00 8.40
N SER A 234 18.42 -11.13 8.14
CA SER A 234 19.07 -12.37 7.71
C SER A 234 19.77 -12.18 6.36
N GLU A 235 20.68 -13.09 6.01
CA GLU A 235 21.32 -13.09 4.69
C GLU A 235 20.31 -13.19 3.54
N CYS A 236 19.19 -13.90 3.75
CA CYS A 236 18.07 -13.91 2.80
C CYS A 236 17.40 -12.53 2.71
N GLY A 237 17.13 -11.89 3.86
CA GLY A 237 16.51 -10.58 3.91
C GLY A 237 17.35 -9.49 3.24
N LYS A 238 18.67 -9.60 3.28
CA LYS A 238 19.60 -8.70 2.55
C LYS A 238 19.60 -8.92 1.03
N GLY A 239 18.95 -9.97 0.53
CA GLY A 239 18.82 -10.24 -0.91
C GLY A 239 17.86 -9.31 -1.65
N GLY A 240 17.16 -8.41 -0.96
CA GLY A 240 16.23 -7.44 -1.55
C GLY A 240 15.68 -6.46 -0.52
N LEU A 241 14.65 -5.72 -0.90
CA LEU A 241 13.87 -4.93 0.05
C LEU A 241 13.12 -5.87 0.99
N SER A 242 13.28 -5.71 2.30
CA SER A 242 12.73 -6.67 3.26
C SER A 242 11.99 -6.01 4.41
N VAL A 243 10.87 -6.63 4.78
CA VAL A 243 10.03 -6.27 5.92
C VAL A 243 10.14 -7.36 6.99
N LYS A 244 10.53 -6.96 8.20
CA LYS A 244 10.59 -7.87 9.36
C LYS A 244 9.17 -8.15 9.86
N PRO A 245 8.84 -9.41 10.18
CA PRO A 245 7.54 -9.76 10.74
C PRO A 245 7.44 -9.25 12.18
N MET A 246 6.46 -8.37 12.42
CA MET A 246 6.18 -7.82 13.75
C MET A 246 4.70 -8.01 14.05
N MET A 247 4.38 -8.63 15.18
CA MET A 247 3.01 -8.98 15.52
C MET A 247 2.10 -7.75 15.47
N GLY A 248 0.99 -7.87 14.73
CA GLY A 248 0.01 -6.80 14.58
C GLY A 248 0.22 -5.93 13.34
N ASP A 249 1.40 -5.92 12.74
CA ASP A 249 1.67 -5.15 11.53
C ASP A 249 1.10 -5.85 10.29
N ALA A 250 0.70 -5.05 9.29
CA ALA A 250 0.20 -5.56 8.01
C ALA A 250 0.94 -4.93 6.82
N LEU A 251 1.56 -5.76 6.00
CA LEU A 251 2.21 -5.36 4.76
C LEU A 251 1.21 -5.43 3.60
N LEU A 252 0.88 -4.27 3.02
CA LEU A 252 0.16 -4.16 1.75
C LEU A 252 1.17 -4.01 0.61
N PHE A 253 1.07 -4.86 -0.41
CA PHE A 253 1.80 -4.67 -1.66
C PHE A 253 0.92 -4.98 -2.88
N TRP A 254 1.27 -4.37 -4.01
CA TRP A 254 0.49 -4.46 -5.24
C TRP A 254 1.15 -5.40 -6.24
N SER A 255 0.36 -6.33 -6.77
CA SER A 255 0.75 -7.26 -7.84
C SER A 255 0.61 -6.63 -9.24
N MET A 256 -0.08 -5.49 -9.32
CA MET A 256 -0.36 -4.77 -10.55
C MET A 256 -0.02 -3.28 -10.42
N LYS A 257 0.41 -2.70 -11.53
CA LYS A 257 0.64 -1.26 -11.70
C LYS A 257 -0.70 -0.52 -11.84
N PRO A 258 -0.72 0.81 -11.64
CA PRO A 258 -1.94 1.61 -11.80
C PRO A 258 -2.57 1.56 -13.20
N ASP A 259 -1.80 1.23 -14.23
CA ASP A 259 -2.27 1.03 -15.61
C ASP A 259 -2.88 -0.36 -15.86
N GLY A 260 -2.90 -1.23 -14.84
CA GLY A 260 -3.43 -2.59 -14.93
C GLY A 260 -2.42 -3.62 -15.46
N ALA A 261 -1.19 -3.24 -15.76
CA ALA A 261 -0.15 -4.21 -16.08
C ALA A 261 0.29 -4.98 -14.82
N LEU A 262 0.70 -6.25 -14.99
CA LEU A 262 1.37 -6.99 -13.92
C LEU A 262 2.66 -6.27 -13.52
N ASP A 263 3.01 -6.30 -12.24
CA ASP A 263 4.23 -5.66 -11.72
C ASP A 263 5.32 -6.71 -11.42
N PRO A 264 6.35 -6.88 -12.28
CA PRO A 264 7.42 -7.84 -12.04
C PRO A 264 8.27 -7.50 -10.80
N SER A 265 8.23 -6.25 -10.32
CA SER A 265 8.93 -5.88 -9.08
C SER A 265 8.23 -6.44 -7.83
N SER A 266 6.97 -6.91 -7.95
CA SER A 266 6.21 -7.53 -6.85
C SER A 266 6.61 -8.99 -6.57
N LEU A 267 7.67 -9.50 -7.20
CA LEU A 267 8.26 -10.79 -6.87
C LEU A 267 8.64 -10.76 -5.39
N HIS A 268 8.10 -11.70 -4.60
CA HIS A 268 8.31 -11.69 -3.16
C HIS A 268 8.38 -13.10 -2.58
N GLY A 269 9.08 -13.26 -1.46
CA GLY A 269 9.25 -14.52 -0.77
C GLY A 269 9.23 -14.37 0.74
N GLY A 270 9.13 -15.50 1.44
CA GLY A 270 9.31 -15.59 2.87
C GLY A 270 10.67 -16.20 3.17
N CYS A 271 11.58 -15.40 3.75
CA CYS A 271 12.88 -15.89 4.17
C CYS A 271 12.76 -17.00 5.22
N PRO A 272 13.76 -17.90 5.32
CA PRO A 272 13.77 -18.94 6.34
C PRO A 272 13.63 -18.36 7.74
N VAL A 273 12.80 -18.96 8.58
CA VAL A 273 12.82 -18.67 10.02
C VAL A 273 14.11 -19.26 10.59
N ILE A 274 14.94 -18.42 11.23
CA ILE A 274 16.18 -18.87 11.86
C ILE A 274 15.94 -19.14 13.34
N LYS A 275 15.16 -18.28 14.01
CA LYS A 275 14.80 -18.41 15.41
C LYS A 275 13.37 -17.93 15.69
N GLY A 276 12.65 -18.65 16.54
CA GLY A 276 11.24 -18.40 16.85
C GLY A 276 10.29 -19.15 15.92
N ASN A 277 9.08 -18.61 15.73
CA ASN A 277 8.05 -19.18 14.87
C ASN A 277 7.30 -18.04 14.16
N LYS A 278 7.01 -18.19 12.87
CA LYS A 278 6.30 -17.18 12.09
C LYS A 278 4.86 -17.60 11.85
N TRP A 279 3.92 -16.84 12.37
CA TRP A 279 2.51 -16.89 12.00
C TRP A 279 2.15 -15.69 11.13
N SER A 280 1.40 -15.93 10.06
CA SER A 280 0.92 -14.85 9.19
C SER A 280 -0.47 -15.15 8.65
N SER A 281 -1.19 -14.09 8.28
CA SER A 281 -2.46 -14.18 7.55
C SER A 281 -2.39 -13.39 6.26
N THR A 282 -2.66 -14.05 5.14
CA THR A 282 -2.69 -13.43 3.82
C THR A 282 -4.13 -13.21 3.38
N LYS A 283 -4.43 -12.00 2.89
CA LYS A 283 -5.65 -11.67 2.16
C LYS A 283 -5.26 -11.26 0.75
N TRP A 284 -5.77 -11.98 -0.24
CA TRP A 284 -5.67 -11.59 -1.64
C TRP A 284 -6.93 -10.87 -2.08
N MET A 285 -6.76 -9.76 -2.81
CA MET A 285 -7.87 -8.99 -3.38
C MET A 285 -7.88 -9.06 -4.91
N ARG A 286 -9.06 -9.28 -5.46
CA ARG A 286 -9.32 -9.46 -6.88
C ARG A 286 -9.75 -8.17 -7.58
N VAL A 287 -9.59 -8.09 -8.91
CA VAL A 287 -10.07 -6.93 -9.72
C VAL A 287 -11.59 -6.78 -9.69
N HIS A 288 -12.31 -7.90 -9.55
CA HIS A 288 -13.78 -7.97 -9.48
C HIS A 288 -14.21 -8.73 -8.23
N GLU A 289 -15.51 -8.73 -7.96
CA GLU A 289 -16.10 -9.51 -6.88
C GLU A 289 -15.67 -10.99 -6.97
N TYR A 290 -15.12 -11.48 -5.85
CA TYR A 290 -14.77 -12.88 -5.67
C TYR A 290 -15.98 -13.61 -5.09
N LYS A 291 -16.48 -14.62 -5.81
CA LYS A 291 -17.59 -15.46 -5.36
C LYS A 291 -17.02 -16.51 -4.40
N ALA A 292 -17.31 -16.32 -3.11
CA ALA A 292 -16.89 -17.19 -2.03
C ALA A 292 -17.66 -18.51 -2.01
#